data_AF-A0A818TPD5-F1
#
_entry.id   AF-A0A818TPD5-F1
#
_cell.length_a   1.000
_cell.length_b   1.000
_cell.length_c   1.000
_cell.angle_alpha   90.00
_cell.angle_beta   90.00
_cell.angle_gamma   90.00
#
_symmetry.space_group_name_H-M   'P 1'
#
loop_
_entity.id
_entity.type
_entity.pdbx_description
1 polymer ?
#
loop_
_entity_poly.entity_id
_entity_poly.type
_entity_poly.pdbx_seq_one_letter_code
_entity_poly.pdbx_strand_id
1 'polypeptide(L)'
;MNHFGCPEYYYDTFQSEFGFFIPILFSLTYMMTFMLNVGYIVEERRNKAKEYLRIFGLHTWINNLVWITRSMCVYVVLSSILTGFSVLVLPSSDTTSKSVGKAVFNYAHWTLIWTILFVYSIHLSSFSIFFGQFFSRPLLAKFLAFTIWILTFIDFYIGAPVAIRYLMCLFPNTGLLFCLEVIQQYERKSGE
;
A
#
# COMPACT_ATOMS: atom_id res chain seq x y z
N MET A 1 -32.21 18.57 32.73
CA MET A 1 -31.01 18.45 31.88
C MET A 1 -30.37 17.12 32.22
N ASN A 2 -30.72 16.07 31.47
CA ASN A 2 -30.14 14.74 31.68
C ASN A 2 -28.74 14.78 31.05
N HIS A 3 -27.70 14.76 31.87
CA HIS A 3 -26.36 14.46 31.40
C HIS A 3 -26.40 13.03 30.86
N PHE A 4 -26.29 12.88 29.53
CA PHE A 4 -25.91 11.59 28.96
C PHE A 4 -24.56 11.24 29.56
N GLY A 5 -24.50 10.15 30.33
CA GLY A 5 -23.23 9.63 30.82
C GLY A 5 -22.38 9.27 29.61
N CYS A 6 -21.31 10.03 29.36
CA CYS A 6 -20.31 9.62 28.40
C CYS A 6 -19.72 8.28 28.88
N PRO A 7 -19.60 7.26 28.02
CA PRO A 7 -18.86 6.04 28.36
C PRO A 7 -17.42 6.41 28.76
N GLU A 8 -16.79 5.59 29.61
CA GLU A 8 -15.40 5.80 30.03
C GLU A 8 -14.49 5.82 28.80
N TYR A 9 -13.97 7.00 28.47
CA TYR A 9 -13.10 7.20 27.32
C TYR A 9 -11.67 6.78 27.69
N TYR A 10 -11.23 5.61 27.23
CA TYR A 10 -9.84 5.20 27.33
C TYR A 10 -9.00 5.97 26.29
N TYR A 11 -8.29 7.00 26.74
CA TYR A 11 -7.48 7.85 25.87
C TYR A 11 -6.13 7.18 25.58
N ASP A 12 -6.04 6.32 24.56
CA ASP A 12 -4.74 5.88 24.06
C ASP A 12 -4.15 6.92 23.11
N THR A 13 -3.39 7.87 23.67
CA THR A 13 -2.70 8.95 22.92
C THR A 13 -1.77 8.40 21.84
N PHE A 14 -1.15 7.24 22.07
CA PHE A 14 -0.23 6.62 21.13
C PHE A 14 -0.95 6.20 19.84
N GLN A 15 -2.11 5.56 19.96
CA GLN A 15 -2.87 5.07 18.81
C GLN A 15 -3.52 6.21 18.01
N SER A 16 -3.92 7.29 18.68
CA SER A 16 -4.48 8.47 18.02
C SER A 16 -3.45 9.19 17.14
N GLU A 17 -2.23 9.41 17.66
CA GLU A 17 -1.18 10.10 16.90
C GLU A 17 -0.51 9.20 15.86
N PHE A 18 -0.24 7.93 16.18
CA PHE A 18 0.37 6.99 15.21
C PHE A 18 -0.60 6.53 14.11
N GLY A 19 -1.91 6.65 14.30
CA GLY A 19 -2.92 6.26 13.32
C GLY A 19 -2.68 6.88 11.93
N PHE A 20 -2.28 8.15 11.87
CA PHE A 20 -2.01 8.80 10.58
C PHE A 20 -0.67 8.38 9.95
N PHE A 21 0.33 8.02 10.76
CA PHE A 21 1.66 7.64 10.27
C PHE A 21 1.69 6.25 9.63
N ILE A 22 0.87 5.30 10.09
CA ILE A 22 0.88 3.91 9.59
C ILE A 22 0.55 3.84 8.09
N PRO A 23 -0.55 4.45 7.59
CA PRO A 23 -0.86 4.44 6.16
C PRO A 23 0.20 5.14 5.31
N ILE A 24 0.83 6.20 5.82
CA ILE A 24 1.94 6.89 5.15
C ILE A 24 3.12 5.96 4.98
N LEU A 25 3.54 5.28 6.06
CA LEU A 25 4.69 4.37 6.02
C LEU A 25 4.46 3.24 5.02
N PHE A 26 3.29 2.61 5.07
CA PHE A 26 2.93 1.54 4.16
C PHE A 26 2.95 2.05 2.71
N SER A 27 2.29 3.17 2.45
CA SER A 27 2.26 3.80 1.13
C SER A 27 3.67 4.12 0.59
N LEU A 28 4.56 4.67 1.41
CA LEU A 28 5.93 5.02 1.00
C LEU A 28 6.78 3.80 0.62
N THR A 29 6.65 2.68 1.36
CA THR A 29 7.36 1.44 1.02
C THR A 29 6.96 0.91 -0.36
N TYR A 30 5.66 0.90 -0.65
CA TYR A 30 5.16 0.47 -1.95
C TYR A 30 5.47 1.48 -3.06
N MET A 31 5.51 2.78 -2.75
CA MET A 31 5.83 3.85 -3.69
C MET A 31 7.20 3.66 -4.37
N MET A 32 8.24 3.44 -3.56
CA MET A 32 9.61 3.28 -4.08
C MET A 32 9.70 2.07 -5.02
N THR A 33 9.08 0.97 -4.62
CA THR A 33 9.04 -0.27 -5.39
C THR A 33 8.27 -0.11 -6.70
N PHE A 34 7.14 0.59 -6.65
CA PHE A 34 6.34 0.92 -7.83
C PHE A 34 7.15 1.73 -8.85
N MET A 35 7.86 2.76 -8.40
CA MET A 35 8.70 3.59 -9.29
C MET A 35 9.84 2.83 -9.93
N LEU A 36 10.50 1.97 -9.16
CA LEU A 36 11.57 1.12 -9.69
C LEU A 36 11.03 0.16 -10.74
N ASN A 37 9.91 -0.53 -10.46
CA ASN A 37 9.27 -1.43 -11.41
C ASN A 37 8.86 -0.72 -12.70
N VAL A 38 8.18 0.42 -12.63
CA VAL A 38 7.80 1.20 -13.83
C VAL A 38 9.04 1.63 -14.62
N GLY A 39 10.09 2.10 -13.92
CA GLY A 39 11.35 2.48 -14.56
C GLY A 39 12.00 1.33 -15.33
N TYR A 40 12.04 0.14 -14.74
CA TYR A 40 12.61 -1.04 -15.40
C TYR A 40 11.78 -1.54 -16.59
N ILE A 41 10.45 -1.52 -16.50
CA ILE A 41 9.55 -1.90 -17.60
C ILE A 41 9.76 -0.97 -18.81
N VAL A 42 9.89 0.33 -18.57
CA VAL A 42 10.09 1.32 -19.65
C VAL A 42 11.50 1.22 -20.24
N GLU A 43 12.52 0.97 -19.41
CA GLU A 43 13.89 0.73 -19.88
C GLU A 43 13.98 -0.51 -20.77
N GLU A 44 13.33 -1.61 -20.39
CA GLU A 44 13.25 -2.82 -21.21
C GLU A 44 12.57 -2.55 -22.56
N ARG A 45 11.46 -1.78 -22.57
CA ARG A 45 10.80 -1.37 -23.82
C ARG A 45 11.71 -0.50 -24.69
N ARG A 46 12.43 0.45 -24.09
CA ARG A 46 13.34 1.35 -24.81
C ARG A 46 14.44 0.57 -25.52
N ASN A 47 14.99 -0.44 -24.85
CA ASN A 47 16.05 -1.29 -25.40
C ASN A 47 15.53 -2.30 -26.42
N LYS A 48 14.24 -2.24 -26.78
CA LYS A 48 13.56 -3.14 -27.71
C LYS A 48 13.73 -4.62 -27.35
N ALA A 49 13.96 -4.94 -26.07
CA ALA A 49 14.20 -6.32 -25.64
C ALA A 49 13.03 -7.25 -26.02
N LYS A 50 11.80 -6.72 -26.01
CA LYS A 50 10.61 -7.43 -26.50
C LYS A 50 10.66 -7.77 -28.00
N GLU A 51 11.29 -6.92 -28.81
CA GLU A 51 11.44 -7.12 -30.25
C GLU A 51 12.55 -8.13 -30.54
N TYR A 52 13.65 -8.09 -29.79
CA TYR A 52 14.69 -9.13 -29.81
C TYR A 52 14.12 -10.50 -29.42
N LEU A 53 13.32 -10.59 -28.35
CA LEU A 53 12.67 -11.84 -27.92
C LEU A 53 11.67 -12.38 -28.95
N ARG A 54 11.01 -11.49 -29.70
CA ARG A 54 10.11 -11.88 -30.79
C ARG A 54 10.86 -12.55 -31.94
N ILE A 55 12.11 -12.15 -32.20
CA ILE A 55 12.98 -12.79 -33.22
C ILE A 55 13.33 -14.23 -32.80
N PHE A 56 13.43 -14.51 -31.50
CA PHE A 56 13.60 -15.87 -30.95
C PHE A 56 12.30 -16.70 -30.90
N GLY A 57 11.18 -16.18 -31.41
CA GLY A 57 9.90 -16.88 -31.44
C GLY A 57 9.08 -16.78 -30.14
N LEU A 58 9.48 -15.96 -29.16
CA LEU A 58 8.68 -15.75 -27.96
C LEU A 58 7.53 -14.77 -28.21
N HIS A 59 6.34 -15.17 -27.77
CA HIS A 59 5.15 -14.31 -27.84
C HIS A 59 5.22 -13.19 -26.81
N THR A 60 4.76 -11.99 -27.20
CA THR A 60 4.83 -10.76 -26.37
C THR A 60 4.10 -10.88 -25.03
N TRP A 61 3.13 -11.79 -24.92
CA TRP A 61 2.41 -12.07 -23.68
C TRP A 61 3.29 -12.71 -22.60
N ILE A 62 4.27 -13.52 -22.97
CA ILE A 62 5.17 -14.19 -22.02
C ILE A 62 5.98 -13.14 -21.27
N ASN A 63 6.44 -12.10 -21.97
CA ASN A 63 7.16 -10.99 -21.35
C ASN A 63 6.31 -10.28 -20.30
N ASN A 64 5.02 -10.06 -20.57
CA ASN A 64 4.12 -9.44 -19.61
C ASN A 64 3.92 -10.33 -18.36
N LEU A 65 3.83 -11.66 -18.55
CA LEU A 65 3.76 -12.61 -17.43
C LEU A 65 5.04 -12.63 -16.58
N VAL A 66 6.22 -12.57 -17.19
CA VAL A 66 7.49 -12.49 -16.46
C VAL A 66 7.54 -11.25 -15.57
N TRP A 67 7.08 -10.10 -16.06
CA TRP A 67 7.00 -8.89 -15.24
C TRP A 67 6.00 -9.03 -14.10
N ILE A 68 4.81 -9.60 -14.34
CA ILE A 68 3.83 -9.87 -13.28
C ILE A 68 4.49 -10.73 -12.20
N THR A 69 5.09 -11.86 -12.57
CA THR A 69 5.70 -12.80 -11.61
C THR A 69 6.86 -12.16 -10.84
N ARG A 70 7.74 -11.42 -11.52
CA ARG A 70 8.87 -10.72 -10.88
C ARG A 70 8.37 -9.66 -9.89
N SER A 71 7.42 -8.83 -10.31
CA SER A 71 6.85 -7.80 -9.45
C SER A 71 6.07 -8.41 -8.28
N MET A 72 5.27 -9.46 -8.51
CA MET A 72 4.59 -10.24 -7.48
C MET A 72 5.55 -10.70 -6.38
N CYS A 73 6.66 -11.35 -6.75
CA CYS A 73 7.62 -11.86 -5.78
C CYS A 73 8.16 -10.73 -4.88
N VAL A 74 8.55 -9.59 -5.46
CA VAL A 74 9.06 -8.44 -4.71
C VAL A 74 7.99 -7.87 -3.76
N TYR A 75 6.75 -7.70 -4.22
CA TYR A 75 5.69 -7.15 -3.38
C TYR A 75 5.22 -8.11 -2.29
N VAL A 76 5.26 -9.42 -2.52
CA VAL A 76 4.97 -10.43 -1.49
C VAL A 76 6.01 -10.35 -0.37
N VAL A 77 7.30 -10.28 -0.71
CA VAL A 77 8.37 -10.10 0.28
C VAL A 77 8.15 -8.81 1.09
N LEU A 78 7.82 -7.70 0.42
CA LEU A 78 7.50 -6.44 1.11
C LEU A 78 6.28 -6.56 2.03
N SER A 79 5.21 -7.23 1.58
CA SER A 79 4.01 -7.45 2.39
C SER A 79 4.30 -8.27 3.65
N SER A 80 5.17 -9.28 3.55
CA SER A 80 5.60 -10.09 4.69
C SER A 80 6.49 -9.31 5.65
N ILE A 81 7.41 -8.48 5.16
CA ILE A 81 8.25 -7.60 5.99
C ILE A 81 7.37 -6.59 6.72
N LEU A 82 6.41 -5.97 6.03
CA LEU A 82 5.53 -4.95 6.59
C LEU A 82 4.57 -5.54 7.63
N THR A 83 4.01 -6.72 7.36
CA THR A 83 3.22 -7.47 8.34
C THR A 83 4.08 -7.83 9.55
N GLY A 84 5.30 -8.33 9.32
CA GLY A 84 6.25 -8.63 10.39
C GLY A 84 6.56 -7.40 11.25
N PHE A 85 6.82 -6.25 10.62
CA PHE A 85 7.06 -4.98 11.33
C PHE A 85 5.84 -4.51 12.13
N SER A 86 4.62 -4.72 11.61
CA SER A 86 3.38 -4.33 12.29
C SER A 86 3.05 -5.22 13.48
N VAL A 87 3.48 -6.48 13.44
CA VAL A 87 3.26 -7.50 14.48
C VAL A 87 4.43 -7.55 15.47
N LEU A 88 5.62 -7.09 15.09
CA LEU A 88 6.79 -7.00 15.95
C LEU A 88 6.49 -6.07 17.13
N VAL A 89 6.14 -6.69 18.25
CA VAL A 89 6.05 -6.05 19.56
C VAL A 89 7.41 -5.43 19.84
N LEU A 90 7.46 -4.09 19.97
CA LEU A 90 8.64 -3.45 20.52
C LEU A 90 8.87 -4.03 21.92
N PRO A 91 10.02 -4.68 22.18
CA PRO A 91 10.32 -5.16 23.52
C PRO A 91 10.37 -3.94 24.43
N SER A 92 9.42 -3.85 25.36
CA SER A 92 9.41 -2.80 26.38
C SER A 92 10.59 -3.03 27.31
N SER A 93 11.70 -2.34 27.04
CA SER A 93 12.71 -2.07 28.06
C SER A 93 12.13 -1.02 29.00
N ASP A 94 11.31 -1.46 29.96
CA ASP A 94 11.33 -0.88 31.30
C ASP A 94 10.46 -1.73 32.24
N THR A 95 11.18 -2.47 33.08
CA THR A 95 10.71 -2.93 34.38
C THR A 95 10.14 -1.74 35.14
N THR A 96 8.95 -1.91 35.73
CA THR A 96 8.31 -1.03 36.74
C THR A 96 7.25 -0.03 36.26
N SER A 97 6.29 -0.44 35.42
CA SER A 97 4.85 -0.07 35.53
C SER A 97 4.10 -0.56 34.31
N LYS A 98 3.14 -1.49 34.48
CA LYS A 98 2.09 -1.91 33.51
C LYS A 98 2.31 -1.46 32.04
N SER A 99 3.44 -1.83 31.45
CA SER A 99 3.79 -1.52 30.07
C SER A 99 3.23 -2.64 29.22
N VAL A 100 1.94 -2.51 28.91
CA VAL A 100 1.31 -3.32 27.86
C VAL A 100 2.19 -3.17 26.63
N GLY A 101 2.76 -4.27 26.13
CA GLY A 101 3.54 -4.27 24.90
C GLY A 101 2.66 -3.73 23.78
N LYS A 102 2.87 -2.47 23.39
CA LYS A 102 2.03 -1.81 22.39
C LYS A 102 2.49 -2.27 21.02
N ALA A 103 1.81 -3.28 20.47
CA ALA A 103 1.86 -3.54 19.05
C ALA A 103 1.11 -2.42 18.30
N VAL A 104 1.50 -2.17 17.04
CA VAL A 104 0.85 -1.17 16.18
C VAL A 104 -0.62 -1.52 15.93
N PHE A 105 -0.94 -2.82 15.96
CA PHE A 105 -2.30 -3.36 15.99
C PHE A 105 -2.39 -4.37 17.14
N ASN A 106 -3.19 -4.09 18.17
CA ASN A 106 -3.29 -4.96 19.34
C ASN A 106 -4.36 -6.03 19.18
N TYR A 107 -5.41 -5.76 18.40
CA TYR A 107 -6.58 -6.62 18.29
C TYR A 107 -6.75 -7.26 16.90
N ALA A 108 -6.11 -6.72 15.86
CA ALA A 108 -6.19 -7.23 14.51
C ALA A 108 -5.30 -8.48 14.32
N HIS A 109 -5.88 -9.55 13.79
CA HIS A 109 -5.12 -10.74 13.42
C HIS A 109 -4.13 -10.45 12.29
N TRP A 110 -2.89 -10.92 12.45
CA TRP A 110 -1.80 -10.73 11.47
C TRP A 110 -2.15 -11.23 10.06
N THR A 111 -2.95 -12.31 9.97
CA THR A 111 -3.38 -12.89 8.69
C THR A 111 -4.23 -11.93 7.88
N LEU A 112 -5.08 -11.14 8.54
CA LEU A 112 -5.97 -10.18 7.89
C LEU A 112 -5.16 -9.06 7.23
N ILE A 113 -4.19 -8.49 7.97
CA ILE A 113 -3.28 -7.46 7.46
C ILE A 113 -2.49 -8.02 6.25
N TRP A 114 -1.96 -9.24 6.37
CA TRP A 114 -1.22 -9.89 5.30
C TRP A 114 -2.07 -10.09 4.04
N THR A 115 -3.31 -10.57 4.18
CA THR A 115 -4.22 -10.79 3.04
C THR A 115 -4.57 -9.48 2.33
N ILE A 116 -4.82 -8.39 3.06
CA ILE A 116 -5.09 -7.07 2.44
C ILE A 116 -3.87 -6.59 1.65
N LEU A 117 -2.67 -6.67 2.24
CA LEU A 117 -1.43 -6.28 1.56
C LEU A 117 -1.11 -7.17 0.36
N PHE A 118 -1.48 -8.45 0.43
CA PHE A 118 -1.32 -9.39 -0.69
C PHE A 118 -2.23 -9.03 -1.87
N VAL A 119 -3.53 -8.78 -1.62
CA VAL A 119 -4.48 -8.34 -2.66
C VAL A 119 -4.03 -6.99 -3.25
N TYR A 120 -3.57 -6.09 -2.40
CA TYR A 120 -3.02 -4.80 -2.83
C TYR A 120 -1.80 -4.97 -3.75
N SER A 121 -0.92 -5.92 -3.44
CA SER A 121 0.25 -6.24 -4.26
C SER A 121 -0.13 -6.72 -5.66
N ILE A 122 -1.19 -7.54 -5.77
CA ILE A 122 -1.76 -8.00 -7.04
C ILE A 122 -2.19 -6.80 -7.87
N HIS A 123 -3.01 -5.93 -7.29
CA HIS A 123 -3.53 -4.76 -7.97
C HIS A 123 -2.41 -3.82 -8.44
N LEU A 124 -1.42 -3.57 -7.56
CA LEU A 124 -0.30 -2.68 -7.85
C LEU A 124 0.62 -3.20 -8.96
N SER A 125 0.77 -4.52 -9.09
CA SER A 125 1.59 -5.13 -10.15
C SER A 125 0.91 -5.07 -11.51
N SER A 126 -0.40 -5.28 -11.56
CA SER A 126 -1.17 -5.08 -12.79
C SER A 126 -1.15 -3.61 -13.21
N PHE A 127 -1.28 -2.70 -12.24
CA PHE A 127 -1.25 -1.26 -12.49
C PHE A 127 0.12 -0.77 -13.00
N SER A 128 1.24 -1.29 -12.48
CA SER A 128 2.58 -0.89 -12.95
C SER A 128 2.85 -1.26 -14.41
N ILE A 129 2.36 -2.42 -14.86
CA ILE A 129 2.50 -2.86 -16.25
C ILE A 129 1.61 -2.02 -17.17
N PHE A 130 0.37 -1.77 -16.76
CA PHE A 130 -0.55 -0.89 -17.48
C PHE A 130 0.06 0.51 -17.65
N PHE A 131 0.51 1.11 -16.54
CA PHE A 131 1.10 2.43 -16.52
C PHE A 131 2.39 2.51 -17.35
N GLY A 132 3.23 1.48 -17.26
CA GLY A 132 4.47 1.38 -18.04
C GLY A 132 4.27 1.29 -19.56
N GLN A 133 3.07 0.99 -20.07
CA GLN A 133 2.82 0.96 -21.53
C GLN A 133 2.71 2.35 -22.16
N PHE A 134 2.44 3.41 -21.40
CA PHE A 134 2.22 4.74 -21.97
C PHE A 134 3.51 5.53 -22.21
N PHE A 135 4.63 5.10 -21.62
CA PHE A 135 5.87 5.87 -21.61
C PHE A 135 6.99 5.21 -22.40
N SER A 136 7.76 6.05 -23.10
CA SER A 136 8.97 5.65 -23.84
C SER A 136 10.26 6.04 -23.12
N ARG A 137 10.19 6.97 -22.16
CA ARG A 137 11.34 7.49 -21.40
C ARG A 137 11.24 7.07 -19.92
N PRO A 138 12.22 6.31 -19.37
CA PRO A 138 12.15 5.80 -18.00
C PRO A 138 12.09 6.89 -16.94
N LEU A 139 12.92 7.94 -17.06
CA LEU A 139 12.96 9.03 -16.09
C LEU A 139 11.61 9.77 -16.00
N LEU A 140 11.00 10.04 -17.16
CA LEU A 140 9.69 10.70 -17.25
C LEU A 140 8.59 9.81 -16.67
N ALA A 141 8.65 8.50 -16.93
CA ALA A 141 7.70 7.55 -16.36
C ALA A 141 7.78 7.50 -14.83
N LYS A 142 9.00 7.49 -14.26
CA LYS A 142 9.22 7.52 -12.81
C LYS A 142 8.70 8.82 -12.18
N PHE A 143 8.91 9.96 -12.84
CA PHE A 143 8.41 11.25 -12.37
C PHE A 143 6.87 11.29 -12.36
N LEU A 144 6.22 10.85 -13.44
CA LEU A 144 4.75 10.80 -13.49
C LEU A 144 4.15 9.77 -12.54
N ALA A 145 4.81 8.62 -12.36
CA ALA A 145 4.44 7.64 -11.34
C ALA A 145 4.44 8.28 -9.94
N PHE A 146 5.45 9.10 -9.62
CA PHE A 146 5.54 9.84 -8.36
C PHE A 146 4.46 10.90 -8.22
N THR A 147 4.23 11.70 -9.26
CA THR A 147 3.15 12.69 -9.25
C THR A 147 1.78 12.04 -9.02
N ILE A 148 1.48 10.95 -9.74
CA ILE A 148 0.21 10.22 -9.57
C ILE A 148 0.11 9.62 -8.17
N TRP A 149 1.20 9.07 -7.63
CA TRP A 149 1.19 8.51 -6.28
C TRP A 149 0.80 9.55 -5.24
N ILE A 150 1.41 10.74 -5.28
CA ILE A 150 1.09 11.84 -4.37
C ILE A 150 -0.36 12.28 -4.54
N LEU A 151 -0.84 12.43 -5.78
CA LEU A 151 -2.23 12.83 -6.05
C LEU A 151 -3.23 11.83 -5.47
N THR A 152 -2.93 10.54 -5.56
CA THR A 152 -3.80 9.47 -5.03
C THR A 152 -3.74 9.31 -3.52
N PHE A 153 -2.73 9.90 -2.87
CA PHE A 153 -2.60 9.88 -1.42
C PHE A 153 -3.45 10.96 -0.75
N ILE A 154 -3.69 12.07 -1.45
CA ILE A 154 -4.60 13.11 -0.99
C ILE A 154 -6.03 12.59 -1.14
N ASP A 155 -6.74 12.40 -0.02
CA ASP A 155 -8.11 11.90 -0.05
C ASP A 155 -9.07 12.94 -0.63
N PHE A 156 -9.33 12.84 -1.94
CA PHE A 156 -10.34 13.62 -2.64
C PHE A 156 -11.74 12.98 -2.60
N TYR A 157 -11.94 11.85 -1.91
CA TYR A 157 -13.13 11.01 -2.05
C TYR A 157 -14.41 11.67 -1.55
N ILE A 158 -14.34 12.36 -0.41
CA ILE A 158 -15.52 12.87 0.32
C ILE A 158 -16.22 14.03 -0.41
N GLY A 159 -15.54 14.79 -1.26
CA GLY A 159 -16.12 15.94 -1.99
C GLY A 159 -16.19 15.80 -3.52
N ALA A 160 -15.68 14.72 -4.10
CA ALA A 160 -15.55 14.59 -5.54
C ALA A 160 -16.85 14.15 -6.26
N PRO A 161 -17.11 14.65 -7.48
CA PRO A 161 -18.20 14.16 -8.32
C PRO A 161 -18.03 12.67 -8.65
N VAL A 162 -19.15 12.00 -8.92
CA VAL A 162 -19.24 10.54 -9.07
C VAL A 162 -18.23 9.97 -10.09
N ALA A 163 -18.00 10.67 -11.20
CA ALA A 163 -17.02 10.26 -12.22
C ALA A 163 -15.58 10.21 -11.69
N ILE A 164 -15.20 11.19 -10.86
CA ILE A 164 -13.87 11.25 -10.25
C ILE A 164 -13.74 10.15 -9.20
N ARG A 165 -14.81 9.82 -8.46
CA ARG A 165 -14.80 8.69 -7.51
C ARG A 165 -14.49 7.36 -8.20
N TYR A 166 -15.12 7.07 -9.34
CA TYR A 166 -14.81 5.86 -10.11
C TYR A 166 -13.37 5.84 -10.63
N LEU A 167 -12.85 7.00 -11.08
CA LEU A 167 -11.46 7.12 -11.50
C LEU A 167 -10.50 6.92 -10.33
N MET A 168 -10.83 7.40 -9.14
CA MET A 168 -10.04 7.23 -7.93
C MET A 168 -10.02 5.77 -7.44
N CYS A 169 -11.11 5.02 -7.63
CA CYS A 169 -11.15 3.58 -7.35
C CYS A 169 -10.23 2.74 -8.26
N LEU A 170 -9.86 3.26 -9.44
CA LEU A 170 -8.89 2.60 -10.32
C LEU A 170 -7.49 2.60 -9.73
N PHE A 171 -7.16 3.62 -8.92
CA PHE A 171 -5.84 3.72 -8.31
C PHE A 171 -5.76 2.81 -7.09
N PRO A 172 -4.75 1.93 -6.99
CA PRO A 172 -4.65 0.97 -5.90
C PRO A 172 -4.52 1.64 -4.52
N ASN A 173 -3.91 2.82 -4.44
CA ASN A 173 -3.66 3.54 -3.18
C ASN A 173 -4.95 3.89 -2.42
N THR A 174 -6.04 4.23 -3.12
CA THR A 174 -7.31 4.61 -2.48
C THR A 174 -7.95 3.43 -1.76
N GLY A 175 -7.87 2.24 -2.36
CA GLY A 175 -8.32 1.00 -1.73
C GLY A 175 -7.51 0.65 -0.47
N LEU A 176 -6.18 0.85 -0.50
CA LEU A 176 -5.34 0.62 0.68
C LEU A 176 -5.67 1.59 1.81
N LEU A 177 -5.81 2.89 1.52
CA LEU A 177 -6.17 3.91 2.50
C LEU A 177 -7.49 3.57 3.20
N PHE A 178 -8.53 3.26 2.43
CA PHE A 178 -9.83 2.90 2.98
C PHE A 178 -9.78 1.63 3.85
N CYS A 179 -9.05 0.59 3.41
CA CYS A 179 -8.87 -0.62 4.20
C CYS A 179 -8.17 -0.34 5.53
N LEU A 180 -7.13 0.49 5.55
CA LEU A 180 -6.40 0.83 6.77
C LEU A 180 -7.25 1.68 7.73
N GLU A 181 -8.05 2.62 7.21
CA GLU A 181 -9.00 3.39 8.01
C GLU A 181 -10.03 2.50 8.70
N VAL A 182 -10.59 1.51 8.00
CA VAL A 182 -11.54 0.56 8.59
C VAL A 182 -10.90 -0.27 9.70
N ILE A 183 -9.67 -0.74 9.51
CA ILE A 183 -8.94 -1.49 10.55
C ILE A 183 -8.69 -0.59 11.77
N GLN A 184 -8.31 0.67 11.56
CA GLN A 184 -8.10 1.62 12.65
C GLN A 184 -9.37 1.95 13.42
N GLN A 185 -10.51 2.07 12.73
CA GLN A 185 -11.81 2.24 13.37
C GLN A 185 -12.20 1.02 14.20
N TYR A 186 -11.94 -0.19 13.69
CA TYR A 186 -12.19 -1.43 14.42
C TYR A 186 -11.33 -1.55 15.69
N GLU A 187 -10.04 -1.21 15.58
CA GLU A 187 -9.13 -1.18 16.73
C GLU A 187 -9.58 -0.15 17.78
N ARG A 188 -10.03 1.04 17.36
CA ARG A 188 -10.56 2.06 18.28
C ARG A 188 -11.81 1.57 19.03
N LYS A 189 -12.73 0.91 18.33
CA LYS A 189 -13.95 0.37 18.94
C LYS A 189 -13.68 -0.81 19.88
N SER A 190 -12.65 -1.61 19.61
CA SER A 190 -12.31 -2.78 20.44
C SER A 190 -11.48 -2.42 21.68
N GLY A 191 -10.96 -1.19 21.75
CA GLY A 191 -10.30 -0.63 22.92
C GLY A 191 -11.23 0.10 23.91
N GLU A 192 -12.52 0.22 23.60
CA GLU A 192 -13.61 0.63 24.51
C GLU A 192 -14.13 -0.57 25.31
#